data_AF-A0A9D8APF7-F1
#
_entry.id   AF-A0A9D8APF7-F1
#
_cell.length_a   1.000
_cell.length_b   1.000
_cell.length_c   1.000
_cell.angle_alpha   90.00
_cell.angle_beta   90.00
_cell.angle_gamma   90.00
#
_symmetry.space_group_name_H-M   'P 1'
#
loop_
_entity.id
_entity.type
_entity.pdbx_description
1 polymer ?
#
loop_
_entity_poly.entity_id
_entity_poly.type
_entity_poly.pdbx_seq_one_letter_code
_entity_poly.pdbx_strand_id
1 'polypeptide(L)'
;MRWVTLATHREIEQKHGTEFQLTAVAPMAGPYDMLSTAKILMGQTEYQWPYYLAFFITAYDDIYGWNRLNDIFNSPYGDMMHLFFDGTKSSSEINNSLPTKITELINQDYLSKFFNGEEPEIFAALQENNLLNWAPQTPIRFYHGDADEAVPYQNALTAVDSLRAMGGNNIELVTIANGTHESASLPSILGMLGWFEKF
;
A
#
# COMPACT_ATOMS: atom_id res chain seq x y z
N MET A 1 -0.16 6.19 6.32
CA MET A 1 -0.03 7.50 5.66
C MET A 1 0.73 7.48 4.31
N ARG A 2 1.25 6.33 3.86
CA ARG A 2 2.21 6.25 2.74
C ARG A 2 1.58 6.34 1.34
N TRP A 3 0.50 5.60 1.08
CA TRP A 3 -0.32 5.69 -0.15
C TRP A 3 -1.12 7.01 -0.21
N VAL A 4 -1.63 7.44 0.95
CA VAL A 4 -2.52 8.62 1.09
C VAL A 4 -1.87 9.89 0.53
N THR A 5 -0.56 10.10 0.75
CA THR A 5 0.14 11.27 0.20
C THR A 5 -0.01 11.39 -1.32
N LEU A 6 0.17 10.29 -2.06
CA LEU A 6 0.06 10.31 -3.52
C LEU A 6 -1.40 10.39 -3.98
N ALA A 7 -2.34 9.77 -3.24
CA ALA A 7 -3.77 9.88 -3.53
C ALA A 7 -4.28 11.31 -3.36
N THR A 8 -3.91 11.97 -2.24
CA THR A 8 -4.23 13.37 -1.97
C THR A 8 -3.63 14.29 -3.03
N HIS A 9 -2.38 14.03 -3.45
CA HIS A 9 -1.76 14.76 -4.54
C HIS A 9 -2.56 14.67 -5.84
N ARG A 10 -2.93 13.44 -6.25
CA ARG A 10 -3.77 13.22 -7.44
C ARG A 10 -5.09 13.98 -7.36
N GLU A 11 -5.78 13.87 -6.23
CA GLU A 11 -7.07 14.52 -6.04
C GLU A 11 -6.96 16.05 -6.08
N ILE A 12 -5.94 16.62 -5.43
CA ILE A 12 -5.72 18.06 -5.45
C ILE A 12 -5.49 18.56 -6.87
N GLU A 13 -4.57 17.94 -7.62
CA GLU A 13 -4.29 18.40 -8.98
C GLU A 13 -5.48 18.24 -9.93
N GLN A 14 -6.27 17.17 -9.77
CA GLN A 14 -7.40 16.90 -10.66
C GLN A 14 -8.63 17.75 -10.35
N LYS A 15 -8.89 18.05 -9.07
CA LYS A 15 -10.17 18.65 -8.65
C LYS A 15 -10.06 19.91 -7.81
N HIS A 16 -8.92 20.16 -7.17
CA HIS A 16 -8.76 21.26 -6.20
C HIS A 16 -7.56 22.17 -6.46
N GLY A 17 -7.00 22.18 -7.68
CA GLY A 17 -5.79 22.96 -8.00
C GLY A 17 -5.97 24.49 -7.90
N THR A 18 -7.21 24.99 -7.82
CA THR A 18 -7.49 26.42 -7.57
C THR A 18 -7.54 26.76 -6.08
N GLU A 19 -7.72 25.78 -5.21
CA GLU A 19 -7.79 25.92 -3.76
C GLU A 19 -6.42 25.70 -3.11
N PHE A 20 -5.71 24.66 -3.57
CA PHE A 20 -4.41 24.28 -3.02
C PHE A 20 -3.32 24.39 -4.08
N GLN A 21 -2.36 25.29 -3.84
CA GLN A 21 -1.15 25.37 -4.64
C GLN A 21 -0.09 24.42 -4.07
N LEU A 22 -0.01 23.20 -4.61
CA LEU A 22 1.06 22.29 -4.27
C LEU A 22 2.38 22.76 -4.88
N THR A 23 3.46 22.66 -4.10
CA THR A 23 4.82 23.01 -4.53
C THR A 23 5.76 21.81 -4.56
N ALA A 24 5.56 20.83 -3.66
CA ALA A 24 6.32 19.58 -3.61
C ALA A 24 5.51 18.47 -2.92
N VAL A 25 5.75 17.22 -3.32
CA VAL A 25 5.08 16.03 -2.76
C VAL A 25 6.08 14.91 -2.52
N ALA A 26 6.05 14.30 -1.32
CA ALA A 26 7.00 13.25 -0.94
C ALA A 26 6.31 11.97 -0.42
N PRO A 27 5.86 11.06 -1.31
CA PRO A 27 5.34 9.76 -0.91
C PRO A 27 6.48 8.87 -0.38
N MET A 28 6.25 8.13 0.70
CA MET A 28 7.28 7.29 1.33
C MET A 28 6.77 5.87 1.49
N ALA A 29 7.43 4.86 0.89
CA ALA A 29 7.14 3.43 1.07
C ALA A 29 5.64 2.99 1.00
N GLY A 30 4.87 3.56 0.08
CA GLY A 30 3.45 3.22 -0.12
C GLY A 30 3.19 2.13 -1.17
N PRO A 31 2.12 1.34 -1.03
CA PRO A 31 1.69 0.38 -2.05
C PRO A 31 0.95 1.07 -3.21
N TYR A 32 1.63 1.84 -4.05
CA TYR A 32 0.97 2.66 -5.09
C TYR A 32 0.31 1.83 -6.21
N ASP A 33 0.80 0.60 -6.42
CA ASP A 33 0.16 -0.46 -7.20
C ASP A 33 -0.48 -1.46 -6.25
N MET A 34 -1.76 -1.25 -5.95
CA MET A 34 -2.51 -2.04 -4.97
C MET A 34 -2.66 -3.49 -5.42
N LEU A 35 -3.01 -3.73 -6.69
CA LEU A 35 -3.20 -5.08 -7.21
C LEU A 35 -1.89 -5.87 -7.21
N SER A 36 -0.79 -5.26 -7.69
CA SER A 36 0.51 -5.94 -7.69
C SER A 36 1.02 -6.17 -6.27
N THR A 37 0.82 -5.22 -5.34
CA THR A 37 1.14 -5.41 -3.93
C THR A 37 0.40 -6.60 -3.34
N ALA A 38 -0.93 -6.65 -3.54
CA ALA A 38 -1.77 -7.74 -3.04
C ALA A 38 -1.29 -9.10 -3.56
N LYS A 39 -0.98 -9.20 -4.87
CA LYS A 39 -0.40 -10.41 -5.49
C LYS A 39 0.93 -10.81 -4.90
N ILE A 40 1.84 -9.85 -4.68
CA ILE A 40 3.15 -10.11 -4.10
C ILE A 40 3.00 -10.62 -2.67
N LEU A 41 2.22 -9.94 -1.82
CA LEU A 41 2.06 -10.30 -0.41
C LEU A 41 1.35 -11.65 -0.22
N MET A 42 0.23 -11.87 -0.92
CA MET A 42 -0.49 -13.15 -0.87
C MET A 42 0.25 -14.30 -1.56
N GLY A 43 1.26 -14.01 -2.37
CA GLY A 43 2.09 -15.01 -3.04
C GLY A 43 3.27 -15.50 -2.20
N GLN A 44 3.50 -14.91 -1.03
CA GLN A 44 4.58 -15.34 -0.13
C GLN A 44 4.19 -16.62 0.62
N THR A 45 5.19 -17.43 0.95
CA THR A 45 4.99 -18.55 1.89
C THR A 45 4.77 -18.03 3.31
N GLU A 46 5.60 -17.07 3.73
CA GLU A 46 5.54 -16.42 5.03
C GLU A 46 5.70 -14.91 4.88
N TYR A 47 4.89 -14.16 5.61
CA TYR A 47 4.92 -12.71 5.70
C TYR A 47 4.91 -12.32 7.17
N GLN A 48 5.92 -11.58 7.63
CA GLN A 48 6.09 -11.31 9.08
C GLN A 48 5.18 -10.19 9.61
N TRP A 49 4.47 -9.49 8.72
CA TRP A 49 3.55 -8.40 9.07
C TRP A 49 2.09 -8.69 8.67
N PRO A 50 1.50 -9.85 9.01
CA PRO A 50 0.14 -10.24 8.61
C PRO A 50 -0.94 -9.22 8.98
N TYR A 51 -0.69 -8.37 9.98
CA TYR A 51 -1.54 -7.22 10.32
C TYR A 51 -1.84 -6.34 9.11
N TYR A 52 -0.88 -6.05 8.22
CA TYR A 52 -1.13 -5.18 7.06
C TYR A 52 -2.12 -5.81 6.08
N LEU A 53 -1.97 -7.11 5.80
CA LEU A 53 -2.88 -7.83 4.90
C LEU A 53 -4.27 -7.95 5.53
N ALA A 54 -4.34 -8.28 6.83
CA ALA A 54 -5.57 -8.37 7.59
C ALA A 54 -6.33 -7.03 7.61
N PHE A 55 -5.63 -5.94 7.92
CA PHE A 55 -6.21 -4.59 7.94
C PHE A 55 -6.75 -4.22 6.56
N PHE A 56 -5.93 -4.46 5.52
CA PHE A 56 -6.26 -4.10 4.16
C PHE A 56 -7.52 -4.80 3.65
N ILE A 57 -7.56 -6.14 3.77
CA ILE A 57 -8.71 -6.93 3.34
C ILE A 57 -9.95 -6.56 4.15
N THR A 58 -9.81 -6.40 5.48
CA THR A 58 -10.95 -6.03 6.34
C THR A 58 -11.53 -4.67 5.98
N ALA A 59 -10.66 -3.68 5.75
CA ALA A 59 -11.11 -2.35 5.35
C ALA A 59 -11.82 -2.37 3.99
N TYR A 60 -11.34 -3.16 3.03
CA TYR A 60 -12.00 -3.28 1.72
C TYR A 60 -13.33 -4.01 1.81
N ASP A 61 -13.40 -5.10 2.58
CA ASP A 61 -14.65 -5.82 2.80
C ASP A 61 -15.74 -4.92 3.40
N ASP A 62 -15.38 -4.08 4.37
CA ASP A 62 -16.27 -3.11 5.00
C ASP A 62 -16.68 -1.98 4.04
N ILE A 63 -15.71 -1.35 3.36
CA ILE A 63 -15.96 -0.22 2.45
C ILE A 63 -16.80 -0.62 1.23
N TYR A 64 -16.49 -1.78 0.63
CA TYR A 64 -17.19 -2.28 -0.55
C TYR A 64 -18.40 -3.17 -0.21
N GLY A 65 -18.60 -3.51 1.07
CA GLY A 65 -19.75 -4.27 1.55
C GLY A 65 -19.79 -5.71 1.03
N TRP A 66 -18.63 -6.33 0.82
CA TRP A 66 -18.55 -7.69 0.27
C TRP A 66 -19.06 -8.74 1.26
N ASN A 67 -18.79 -8.56 2.56
CA ASN A 67 -19.14 -9.51 3.61
C ASN A 67 -18.59 -10.93 3.33
N ARG A 68 -17.32 -10.99 2.93
CA ARG A 68 -16.59 -12.19 2.49
C ARG A 68 -15.39 -12.51 3.38
N LEU A 69 -15.25 -11.90 4.56
CA LEU A 69 -14.11 -12.19 5.46
C LEU A 69 -13.95 -13.67 5.80
N ASN A 70 -15.05 -14.41 5.96
CA ASN A 70 -15.01 -15.86 6.22
C ASN A 70 -14.77 -16.71 4.96
N ASP A 71 -14.89 -16.13 3.76
CA ASP A 71 -14.45 -16.77 2.52
C ASP A 71 -12.95 -16.56 2.31
N ILE A 72 -12.43 -15.40 2.71
CA ILE A 72 -11.06 -14.96 2.47
C ILE A 72 -10.11 -15.50 3.54
N PHE A 73 -10.47 -15.39 4.81
CA PHE A 73 -9.64 -15.84 5.93
C PHE A 73 -10.03 -17.25 6.39
N ASN A 74 -9.05 -18.03 6.85
CA ASN A 74 -9.33 -19.28 7.55
C ASN A 74 -10.02 -19.02 8.89
N SER A 75 -10.80 -19.99 9.38
CA SER A 75 -11.29 -19.98 10.77
C SER A 75 -10.10 -20.10 11.75
N PRO A 76 -10.08 -19.35 12.87
CA PRO A 76 -11.13 -18.43 13.36
C PRO A 76 -10.97 -16.98 12.90
N TYR A 77 -10.02 -16.67 12.01
CA TYR A 77 -9.55 -15.32 11.78
C TYR A 77 -10.60 -14.40 11.15
N GLY A 78 -11.40 -14.88 10.19
CA GLY A 78 -12.45 -14.08 9.56
C GLY A 78 -13.45 -13.51 10.57
N ASP A 79 -13.92 -14.35 11.50
CA ASP A 79 -14.80 -13.95 12.60
C ASP A 79 -14.12 -12.99 13.59
N MET A 80 -12.79 -12.96 13.67
CA MET A 80 -12.06 -12.14 14.63
C MET A 80 -11.65 -10.76 14.09
N MET A 81 -11.73 -10.52 12.78
CA MET A 81 -11.22 -9.28 12.16
C MET A 81 -11.86 -8.01 12.74
N HIS A 82 -13.18 -8.01 12.96
CA HIS A 82 -13.86 -6.85 13.55
C HIS A 82 -13.40 -6.56 14.99
N LEU A 83 -12.97 -7.58 15.74
CA LEU A 83 -12.40 -7.41 17.09
C LEU A 83 -10.96 -6.91 17.02
N PHE A 84 -10.22 -7.21 15.95
CA PHE A 84 -8.86 -6.73 15.78
C PHE A 84 -8.81 -5.25 15.40
N PHE A 85 -9.78 -4.76 14.63
CA PHE A 85 -9.76 -3.41 14.05
C PHE A 85 -10.79 -2.44 14.67
N ASP A 86 -11.19 -2.66 15.93
CA ASP A 86 -12.10 -1.79 16.70
C ASP A 86 -11.41 -0.56 17.33
N GLY A 87 -10.10 -0.38 17.08
CA GLY A 87 -9.29 0.71 17.63
C GLY A 87 -8.75 0.47 19.05
N THR A 88 -9.04 -0.69 19.67
CA THR A 88 -8.58 -1.01 21.03
C THR A 88 -7.20 -1.69 21.08
N LYS A 89 -6.72 -2.20 19.95
CA LYS A 89 -5.46 -2.95 19.84
C LYS A 89 -4.44 -2.22 19.00
N SER A 90 -3.19 -2.28 19.42
CA SER A 90 -2.04 -1.84 18.63
C SER A 90 -1.79 -2.79 17.45
N SER A 91 -1.09 -2.28 16.43
CA SER A 91 -0.64 -3.10 15.30
C SER A 91 0.19 -4.30 15.75
N SER A 92 1.02 -4.16 16.78
CA SER A 92 1.83 -5.26 17.34
C SER A 92 0.97 -6.34 18.00
N GLU A 93 -0.05 -5.96 18.78
CA GLU A 93 -0.96 -6.92 19.41
C GLU A 93 -1.74 -7.74 18.37
N ILE A 94 -2.21 -7.08 17.31
CA ILE A 94 -2.91 -7.77 16.22
C ILE A 94 -1.94 -8.67 15.45
N ASN A 95 -0.75 -8.16 15.10
CA ASN A 95 0.25 -8.93 14.36
C ASN A 95 0.63 -10.22 15.10
N ASN A 96 0.82 -10.14 16.42
CA ASN A 96 1.13 -11.30 17.26
C ASN A 96 -0.03 -12.29 17.42
N SER A 97 -1.25 -11.90 17.04
CA SER A 97 -2.45 -12.73 17.11
C SER A 97 -2.77 -13.44 15.79
N LEU A 98 -1.99 -13.18 14.73
CA LEU A 98 -2.18 -13.73 13.39
C LEU A 98 -0.98 -14.61 12.98
N PRO A 99 -1.21 -15.70 12.25
CA PRO A 99 -0.12 -16.52 11.73
C PRO A 99 0.62 -15.79 10.62
N THR A 100 1.94 -16.00 10.53
CA THR A 100 2.79 -15.42 9.49
C THR A 100 2.75 -16.21 8.19
N LYS A 101 2.38 -17.50 8.22
CA LYS A 101 2.18 -18.30 7.02
C LYS A 101 0.89 -17.91 6.32
N ILE A 102 0.99 -17.54 5.05
CA ILE A 102 -0.15 -17.04 4.28
C ILE A 102 -1.27 -18.09 4.21
N THR A 103 -0.93 -19.37 4.03
CA THR A 103 -1.93 -20.46 3.96
C THR A 103 -2.56 -20.82 5.29
N GLU A 104 -1.99 -20.37 6.42
CA GLU A 104 -2.63 -20.51 7.74
C GLU A 104 -3.60 -19.34 7.98
N LEU A 105 -3.30 -18.14 7.46
CA LEU A 105 -4.16 -16.96 7.59
C LEU A 105 -5.30 -16.92 6.55
N ILE A 106 -4.96 -17.08 5.28
CA ILE A 106 -5.83 -16.92 4.11
C ILE A 106 -6.27 -18.29 3.60
N ASN A 107 -7.55 -18.41 3.26
CA ASN A 107 -8.15 -19.62 2.74
C ASN A 107 -7.51 -20.03 1.41
N GLN A 108 -7.13 -21.30 1.30
CA GLN A 108 -6.45 -21.84 0.12
C GLN A 108 -7.32 -21.79 -1.15
N ASP A 109 -8.63 -21.99 -1.03
CA ASP A 109 -9.57 -21.88 -2.16
C ASP A 109 -9.62 -20.42 -2.66
N TYR A 110 -9.70 -19.46 -1.75
CA TYR A 110 -9.62 -18.04 -2.10
C TYR A 110 -8.29 -17.67 -2.77
N LEU A 111 -7.15 -18.11 -2.23
CA LEU A 111 -5.84 -17.90 -2.86
C LEU A 111 -5.83 -18.46 -4.29
N SER A 112 -6.35 -19.67 -4.49
CA SER A 112 -6.40 -20.30 -5.81
C SER A 112 -7.22 -19.47 -6.80
N LYS A 113 -8.43 -19.05 -6.39
CA LYS A 113 -9.30 -18.19 -7.20
C LYS A 113 -8.65 -16.84 -7.50
N PHE A 114 -8.06 -16.20 -6.49
CA PHE A 114 -7.37 -14.93 -6.63
C PHE A 114 -6.23 -15.02 -7.65
N PHE A 115 -5.38 -16.04 -7.58
CA PHE A 115 -4.28 -16.20 -8.54
C PHE A 115 -4.72 -16.67 -9.94
N ASN A 116 -5.86 -17.35 -10.05
CA ASN A 116 -6.47 -17.70 -11.33
C ASN A 116 -7.24 -16.54 -11.99
N GLY A 117 -7.42 -15.42 -11.28
CA GLY A 117 -8.18 -14.27 -11.76
C GLY A 117 -9.69 -14.44 -11.69
N GLU A 118 -10.16 -15.28 -10.77
CA GLU A 118 -11.58 -15.59 -10.53
C GLU A 118 -12.21 -14.67 -9.46
N GLU A 119 -11.53 -13.58 -9.10
CA GLU A 119 -11.98 -12.58 -8.11
C GLU A 119 -12.15 -11.18 -8.77
N PRO A 120 -13.05 -11.03 -9.77
CA PRO A 120 -13.15 -9.82 -10.59
C PRO A 120 -13.56 -8.57 -9.79
N GLU A 121 -14.42 -8.72 -8.78
CA GLU A 121 -14.84 -7.60 -7.92
C GLU A 121 -13.69 -7.09 -7.05
N ILE A 122 -12.88 -7.99 -6.48
CA ILE A 122 -11.67 -7.65 -5.72
C ILE A 122 -10.69 -6.93 -6.65
N PHE A 123 -10.45 -7.48 -7.84
CA PHE A 123 -9.52 -6.88 -8.80
C PHE A 123 -9.95 -5.48 -9.23
N ALA A 124 -11.23 -5.27 -9.51
CA ALA A 124 -11.76 -3.96 -9.86
C ALA A 124 -11.51 -2.94 -8.74
N ALA A 125 -11.79 -3.29 -7.49
CA ALA A 125 -11.56 -2.41 -6.34
C ALA A 125 -10.06 -2.09 -6.13
N LEU A 126 -9.17 -3.08 -6.29
CA LEU A 126 -7.72 -2.86 -6.21
C LEU A 126 -7.25 -1.93 -7.33
N GLN A 127 -7.73 -2.13 -8.56
CA GLN A 127 -7.39 -1.31 -9.72
C GLN A 127 -7.92 0.12 -9.59
N GLU A 128 -9.13 0.32 -9.06
CA GLU A 128 -9.69 1.64 -8.77
C GLU A 128 -8.79 2.46 -7.84
N ASN A 129 -8.12 1.79 -6.90
CA ASN A 129 -7.22 2.40 -5.93
C ASN A 129 -5.75 2.41 -6.36
N ASN A 130 -5.44 2.03 -7.61
CA ASN A 130 -4.11 2.27 -8.16
C ASN A 130 -3.91 3.78 -8.41
N LEU A 131 -2.68 4.25 -8.17
CA LEU A 131 -2.32 5.68 -8.28
C LEU A 131 -1.38 5.97 -9.46
N LEU A 132 -1.40 5.11 -10.48
CA LEU A 132 -0.38 5.07 -11.53
C LEU A 132 -0.79 5.72 -12.86
N ASN A 133 -2.05 6.09 -13.01
CA ASN A 133 -2.69 6.40 -14.28
C ASN A 133 -2.90 7.91 -14.49
N TRP A 134 -1.90 8.74 -14.16
CA TRP A 134 -2.01 10.18 -14.32
C TRP A 134 -0.62 10.84 -14.47
N ALA A 135 -0.60 12.06 -15.02
CA ALA A 135 0.61 12.83 -15.29
C ALA A 135 0.77 13.94 -14.23
N PRO A 136 1.52 13.73 -13.14
CA PRO A 136 1.66 14.74 -12.09
C PRO A 136 2.39 15.98 -12.59
N GLN A 137 1.91 17.16 -12.19
CA GLN A 137 2.47 18.46 -12.55
C GLN A 137 3.39 19.01 -11.45
N THR A 138 3.08 18.73 -10.19
CA THR A 138 3.89 19.10 -9.04
C THR A 138 5.09 18.17 -8.92
N PRO A 139 6.28 18.69 -8.58
CA PRO A 139 7.44 17.87 -8.27
C PRO A 139 7.14 16.79 -7.23
N ILE A 140 7.52 15.55 -7.54
CA ILE A 140 7.38 14.40 -6.65
C ILE A 140 8.76 13.81 -6.36
N ARG A 141 9.03 13.52 -5.07
CA ARG A 141 10.16 12.69 -4.68
C ARG A 141 9.72 11.54 -3.78
N PHE A 142 9.79 10.34 -4.32
CA PHE A 142 9.56 9.11 -3.57
C PHE A 142 10.76 8.79 -2.68
N TYR A 143 10.50 8.20 -1.51
CA TYR A 143 11.53 7.64 -0.63
C TYR A 143 11.15 6.20 -0.25
N HIS A 144 12.09 5.26 -0.38
CA HIS A 144 11.82 3.86 -0.05
C HIS A 144 13.14 3.14 0.26
N GLY A 145 13.15 2.30 1.29
CA GLY A 145 14.22 1.34 1.54
C GLY A 145 14.19 0.16 0.54
N ASP A 146 15.33 -0.24 0.02
CA ASP A 146 15.44 -1.38 -0.91
C ASP A 146 15.39 -2.75 -0.21
N ALA A 147 15.48 -2.77 1.13
CA ALA A 147 15.30 -3.96 1.96
C ALA A 147 13.95 -3.96 2.69
N ASP A 148 12.97 -3.16 2.25
CA ASP A 148 11.63 -3.08 2.83
C ASP A 148 10.90 -4.41 2.68
N GLU A 149 10.73 -5.05 3.82
CA GLU A 149 10.08 -6.33 4.07
C GLU A 149 8.55 -6.29 4.13
N ALA A 150 7.95 -5.11 4.33
CA ALA A 150 6.54 -4.95 4.63
C ALA A 150 5.79 -4.43 3.41
N VAL A 151 6.40 -3.50 2.66
CA VAL A 151 5.91 -2.99 1.38
C VAL A 151 6.99 -3.18 0.32
N PRO A 152 6.76 -4.01 -0.71
CA PRO A 152 7.79 -4.31 -1.70
C PRO A 152 8.35 -3.04 -2.37
N TYR A 153 9.68 -2.87 -2.36
CA TYR A 153 10.37 -1.75 -3.00
C TYR A 153 10.00 -1.56 -4.48
N GLN A 154 9.66 -2.65 -5.16
CA GLN A 154 9.18 -2.65 -6.55
C GLN A 154 7.95 -1.74 -6.75
N ASN A 155 7.13 -1.49 -5.73
CA ASN A 155 6.02 -0.54 -5.83
C ASN A 155 6.47 0.87 -6.16
N ALA A 156 7.54 1.36 -5.53
CA ALA A 156 8.05 2.69 -5.78
C ALA A 156 8.66 2.80 -7.18
N LEU A 157 9.38 1.76 -7.63
CA LEU A 157 9.90 1.68 -9.00
C LEU A 157 8.76 1.74 -10.02
N THR A 158 7.78 0.85 -9.90
CA THR A 158 6.62 0.80 -10.80
C THR A 158 5.85 2.12 -10.81
N ALA A 159 5.70 2.78 -9.65
CA ALA A 159 5.03 4.06 -9.57
C ALA A 159 5.77 5.17 -10.33
N VAL A 160 7.08 5.28 -10.10
CA VAL A 160 7.92 6.27 -10.78
C VAL A 160 7.89 6.07 -12.29
N ASP A 161 8.06 4.83 -12.75
CA ASP A 161 8.10 4.52 -14.18
C ASP A 161 6.74 4.77 -14.84
N SER A 162 5.64 4.37 -14.19
CA SER A 162 4.28 4.57 -14.72
C SER A 162 3.91 6.04 -14.81
N LEU A 163 4.18 6.82 -13.76
CA LEU A 163 3.85 8.25 -13.74
C LEU A 163 4.71 9.05 -14.74
N ARG A 164 5.97 8.66 -14.93
CA ARG A 164 6.81 9.23 -16.01
C ARG A 164 6.28 8.87 -17.39
N ALA A 165 5.86 7.61 -17.60
CA ALA A 165 5.27 7.18 -18.87
C ALA A 165 3.95 7.91 -19.19
N MET A 166 3.21 8.33 -18.17
CA MET A 166 2.02 9.19 -18.33
C MET A 166 2.36 10.64 -18.68
N GLY A 167 3.63 11.06 -18.63
CA GLY A 167 4.09 12.41 -18.96
C GLY A 167 4.47 13.26 -17.75
N GLY A 168 4.59 12.67 -16.55
CA GLY A 168 5.13 13.35 -15.38
C GLY A 168 6.62 13.63 -15.52
N ASN A 169 7.02 14.91 -15.46
CA ASN A 169 8.37 15.34 -15.83
C ASN A 169 9.32 15.59 -14.66
N ASN A 170 8.82 15.71 -13.43
CA ASN A 170 9.64 15.96 -12.24
C ASN A 170 9.33 14.93 -11.14
N ILE A 171 9.80 13.71 -11.38
CA ILE A 171 9.59 12.57 -10.49
C ILE A 171 10.94 11.93 -10.20
N GLU A 172 11.30 11.82 -8.93
CA GLU A 172 12.53 11.16 -8.46
C GLU A 172 12.21 10.07 -7.43
N LEU A 173 13.09 9.08 -7.32
CA LEU A 173 13.09 8.10 -6.24
C LEU A 173 14.43 8.16 -5.51
N VAL A 174 14.37 8.35 -4.20
CA VAL A 174 15.51 8.22 -3.31
C VAL A 174 15.45 6.85 -2.64
N THR A 175 16.38 5.98 -3.02
CA THR A 175 16.57 4.67 -2.42
C THR A 175 17.36 4.80 -1.12
N ILE A 176 16.83 4.28 -0.02
CA ILE A 176 17.56 4.12 1.23
C ILE A 176 18.22 2.74 1.23
N ALA A 177 19.52 2.70 0.93
CA ALA A 177 20.27 1.46 0.77
C ALA A 177 20.29 0.61 2.05
N ASN A 178 19.96 -0.67 1.92
CA ASN A 178 19.72 -1.64 2.99
C ASN A 178 18.66 -1.18 4.01
N GLY A 179 17.79 -0.24 3.61
CA GLY A 179 16.73 0.28 4.46
C GLY A 179 15.59 -0.71 4.57
N THR A 180 15.28 -1.14 5.80
CA THR A 180 14.07 -1.90 6.14
C THR A 180 12.88 -0.95 6.20
N HIS A 181 11.67 -1.49 6.32
CA HIS A 181 10.46 -0.70 6.47
C HIS A 181 10.55 0.34 7.60
N GLU A 182 11.16 -0.08 8.71
CA GLU A 182 11.36 0.77 9.90
C GLU A 182 12.64 1.60 9.78
N SER A 183 13.77 1.01 9.39
CA SER A 183 15.06 1.72 9.40
C SER A 183 15.16 2.79 8.32
N ALA A 184 14.39 2.68 7.22
CA ALA A 184 14.29 3.69 6.19
C ALA A 184 13.46 4.91 6.60
N SER A 185 12.68 4.85 7.69
CA SER A 185 11.73 5.91 8.06
C SER A 185 12.42 7.23 8.40
N LEU A 186 13.35 7.23 9.36
CA LEU A 186 14.07 8.46 9.76
C LEU A 186 14.91 9.06 8.60
N PRO A 187 15.71 8.28 7.84
CA PRO A 187 16.40 8.78 6.66
C PRO A 187 15.45 9.40 5.62
N SER A 188 14.28 8.78 5.39
CA SER A 188 13.28 9.30 4.45
C SER A 188 12.71 10.64 4.92
N ILE A 189 12.38 10.75 6.21
CA ILE A 189 11.87 12.00 6.80
C ILE A 189 12.91 13.13 6.69
N LEU A 190 14.16 12.87 7.09
CA LEU A 190 15.22 13.87 7.01
C LEU A 190 15.51 14.28 5.56
N GLY A 191 15.56 13.30 4.65
CA GLY A 191 15.74 13.54 3.23
C GLY A 191 14.60 14.35 2.61
N MET A 192 13.36 14.12 3.03
CA MET A 192 12.19 14.90 2.62
C MET A 192 12.27 16.33 3.15
N LEU A 193 12.51 16.53 4.45
CA LEU A 193 12.59 17.87 5.04
C LEU A 193 13.64 18.72 4.31
N GLY A 194 14.84 18.20 4.11
CA GLY A 194 15.89 18.92 3.37
C GLY A 194 15.59 19.16 1.89
N TRP A 195 14.65 18.41 1.30
CA TRP A 195 14.18 18.65 -0.07
C TRP A 195 13.10 19.73 -0.12
N PHE A 196 12.16 19.72 0.82
CA PHE A 196 11.09 20.71 0.90
C PHE A 196 11.60 22.13 1.13
N GLU A 197 12.72 22.31 1.86
CA GLU A 197 13.37 23.63 2.04
C GLU A 197 13.88 24.28 0.72
N LYS A 198 13.75 23.62 -0.42
CA LYS A 198 14.15 24.14 -1.75
C LYS A 198 12.99 24.78 -2.52
N PHE A 199 11.79 24.80 -1.96
CA PHE A 199 10.56 25.36 -2.54
C PHE A 199 10.11 26.58 -1.75
#